data_AF-A0A3D0H484-F1
#
_entry.id   AF-A0A3D0H484-F1
#
_cell.length_a   1.000
_cell.length_b   1.000
_cell.length_c   1.000
_cell.angle_alpha   90.00
_cell.angle_beta   90.00
_cell.angle_gamma   90.00
#
_symmetry.space_group_name_H-M   'P 1'
#
loop_
_entity.id
_entity.type
_entity.pdbx_description
1 polymer ?
#
loop_
_entity_poly.entity_id
_entity_poly.type
_entity_poly.pdbx_seq_one_letter_code
_entity_poly.pdbx_strand_id
1 'polypeptide(L)' 'ELRRRMQIVFQDPYASLNPRRSVGSIVGEGLAIHRLGTPAQRRERLAQLMEVVGLQPES' A
#
# COMPACT_ATOMS: atom_id res chain seq x y z
N GLU A 1 17.87 -10.75 -5.54
CA GLU A 1 16.53 -11.28 -5.22
C GLU A 1 16.00 -10.92 -3.83
N LEU A 2 16.84 -10.99 -2.78
CA LEU A 2 16.42 -10.74 -1.39
C LEU A 2 15.68 -9.39 -1.18
N ARG A 3 16.14 -8.31 -1.82
CA ARG A 3 15.54 -6.96 -1.71
C ARG A 3 14.09 -6.86 -2.17
N ARG A 4 13.60 -7.76 -3.05
CA ARG A 4 12.19 -7.78 -3.48
C ARG A 4 11.30 -8.60 -2.54
N ARG A 5 11.89 -9.39 -1.64
CA ARG A 5 11.20 -10.32 -0.73
C ARG A 5 11.20 -9.85 0.72
N MET A 6 11.85 -8.74 1.02
CA MET A 6 11.92 -8.17 2.37
C MET A 6 11.34 -6.77 2.38
N GLN A 7 10.51 -6.49 3.38
CA GLN A 7 10.08 -5.14 3.74
C GLN A 7 10.24 -4.89 5.22
N ILE A 8 10.62 -3.66 5.54
CA ILE A 8 10.82 -3.21 6.92
C ILE A 8 9.47 -2.76 7.45
N VAL A 9 9.12 -3.23 8.65
CA VAL A 9 7.97 -2.74 9.41
C VAL A 9 8.52 -1.93 10.57
N PHE A 10 8.17 -0.64 10.63
CA PHE A 10 8.57 0.23 11.72
C PHE A 10 7.73 -0.05 12.96
N GLN A 11 8.35 -0.03 14.15
CA GLN A 11 7.65 -0.25 15.42
C GLN A 11 6.90 0.99 15.92
N ASP A 12 7.32 2.19 15.49
CA ASP A 12 6.57 3.44 15.70
C ASP A 12 5.76 3.75 14.43
N PRO A 13 4.45 3.46 14.42
CA PRO A 13 3.62 3.69 13.25
C PRO A 13 3.43 5.19 12.97
N TYR A 14 3.37 6.04 14.00
CA TYR A 14 3.08 7.47 13.84
C TYR A 14 4.23 8.22 13.19
N ALA A 15 5.47 7.88 13.52
CA ALA A 15 6.65 8.45 12.87
C ALA A 15 6.76 8.06 11.38
N SER A 16 6.12 6.96 10.97
CA SER A 16 6.20 6.42 9.60
C SER A 16 5.09 6.92 8.66
N LEU A 17 4.01 7.48 9.20
CA LEU A 17 2.86 7.94 8.42
C LEU A 17 3.04 9.39 7.97
N ASN A 18 2.66 9.67 6.71
CA ASN A 18 2.59 11.03 6.20
C ASN A 18 1.12 11.49 6.21
N PRO A 19 0.72 12.41 7.10
CA PRO A 19 -0.67 12.81 7.26
C PRO A 19 -1.26 13.54 6.03
N ARG A 20 -0.43 13.92 5.05
CA ARG A 20 -0.88 14.51 3.78
C ARG A 20 -1.25 13.46 2.73
N ARG A 21 -1.10 12.16 3.02
CA ARG A 21 -1.40 11.07 2.10
C ARG A 21 -2.40 10.12 2.73
N SER A 22 -3.38 9.68 1.95
CA SER A 22 -4.32 8.65 2.36
C SER A 22 -3.62 7.30 2.49
N VAL A 23 -4.19 6.40 3.29
CA VAL A 23 -3.68 5.03 3.44
C VAL A 23 -3.70 4.32 2.09
N GLY A 24 -4.74 4.52 1.28
CA GLY A 24 -4.84 4.06 -0.11
C GLY A 24 -3.67 4.49 -1.00
N SER A 25 -3.26 5.75 -0.91
CA SER A 25 -2.13 6.27 -1.68
C SER A 25 -0.81 5.61 -1.28
N ILE A 26 -0.59 5.40 0.01
CA ILE A 26 0.64 4.80 0.54
C ILE A 26 0.74 3.32 0.12
N VAL A 27 -0.33 2.55 0.29
CA VAL A 27 -0.35 1.12 -0.09
C VAL A 27 -0.27 0.94 -1.61
N GLY A 28 -0.98 1.77 -2.38
CA GLY A 28 -0.99 1.71 -3.85
C GLY A 28 0.36 2.06 -4.49
N GLU A 29 1.17 2.89 -3.83
CA GLU A 29 2.50 3.27 -4.32
C GLU A 29 3.44 2.08 -4.47
N GLY A 30 3.41 1.12 -3.54
CA GLY A 30 4.21 -0.10 -3.63
C GLY A 30 3.92 -0.90 -4.90
N LEU A 31 2.63 -1.03 -5.26
CA LEU A 31 2.20 -1.72 -6.48
C LEU A 31 2.69 -0.99 -7.74
N ALA A 32 2.66 0.35 -7.73
CA ALA A 32 3.10 1.18 -8.84
C ALA A 32 4.63 1.15 -9.03
N ILE A 33 5.41 1.32 -7.95
CA ILE A 33 6.88 1.31 -7.96
C ILE A 33 7.40 -0.03 -8.50
N HIS A 34 6.79 -1.14 -8.07
CA HIS A 34 7.17 -2.48 -8.51
C HIS A 34 6.56 -2.89 -9.85
N ARG A 35 5.79 -2.01 -10.51
CA ARG A 35 5.13 -2.24 -11.80
C ARG A 35 4.29 -3.52 -11.82
N LEU A 36 3.59 -3.78 -10.72
CA LEU A 36 2.75 -4.97 -10.56
C LEU A 36 1.37 -4.71 -11.21
N GLY A 37 1.10 -5.42 -12.31
CA GLY A 37 -0.17 -5.33 -13.04
C GLY A 37 -0.40 -4.01 -13.79
N THR A 38 -1.60 -3.88 -14.37
CA THR A 38 -2.08 -2.65 -15.03
C THR A 38 -2.64 -1.64 -14.02
N PRO A 39 -2.85 -0.36 -14.39
CA PRO A 39 -3.50 0.60 -13.49
C PRO A 39 -4.86 0.13 -12.96
N ALA A 40 -5.65 -0.58 -13.77
CA ALA A 40 -6.93 -1.13 -13.35
C ALA A 40 -6.77 -2.25 -12.32
N GLN A 41 -5.89 -3.22 -12.61
CA GLN A 41 -5.57 -4.32 -11.69
C GLN A 41 -5.01 -3.81 -10.35
N ARG A 42 -4.21 -2.74 -10.37
CA ARG A 42 -3.70 -2.12 -9.14
C ARG A 42 -4.81 -1.53 -8.28
N ARG A 43 -5.80 -0.86 -8.89
CA ARG A 43 -6.95 -0.30 -8.15
C ARG A 43 -7.79 -1.40 -7.53
N GLU A 44 -8.07 -2.46 -8.28
CA GLU A 44 -8.81 -3.63 -7.78
C GLU A 44 -8.06 -4.30 -6.63
N ARG A 45 -6.75 -4.53 -6.80
CA ARG A 45 -5.92 -5.13 -5.75
C ARG A 45 -5.85 -4.26 -4.50
N LEU A 46 -5.78 -2.94 -4.65
CA LEU A 46 -5.80 -2.00 -3.54
C LEU A 46 -7.12 -2.10 -2.76
N ALA A 47 -8.26 -2.09 -3.46
CA ALA A 47 -9.58 -2.22 -2.83
C ALA A 47 -9.71 -3.52 -2.02
N GLN A 48 -9.28 -4.65 -2.61
CA GLN A 48 -9.25 -5.94 -1.92
C GLN A 48 -8.37 -5.91 -0.65
N LEU A 49 -7.20 -5.28 -0.73
CA LEU A 49 -6.28 -5.20 0.41
C LEU A 49 -6.87 -4.36 1.54
N MET A 50 -7.55 -3.25 1.23
CA MET A 50 -8.22 -2.43 2.24
C MET A 50 -9.36 -3.18 2.91
N GLU A 51 -10.17 -3.91 2.14
CA GLU A 51 -11.25 -4.73 2.67
C GLU A 51 -10.72 -5.80 3.65
N VAL A 52 -9.63 -6.49 3.30
CA VAL A 52 -9.01 -7.52 4.15
C VAL A 52 -8.58 -6.98 5.52
N VAL A 53 -8.17 -5.72 5.59
CA VAL A 53 -7.76 -5.07 6.86
C VAL A 53 -8.87 -4.24 7.50
N GLY A 54 -10.10 -4.29 6.96
CA GLY A 54 -11.25 -3.56 7.47
C GLY A 54 -11.23 -2.05 7.25
N LEU A 55 -10.48 -1.57 6.26
CA LEU A 55 -10.40 -0.15 5.88
C LEU A 55 -11.26 0.14 4.64
N GLN A 56 -11.77 1.36 4.55
CA GLN A 56 -12.46 1.83 3.35
C GLN A 56 -11.44 2.26 2.28
N PRO A 57 -11.67 1.98 0.98
CA PRO A 57 -10.74 2.35 -0.10
C PRO A 57 -10.39 3.85 -0.18
N GLU A 58 -11.26 4.71 0.34
CA GLU A 58 -11.09 6.18 0.43
C GLU A 58 -10.24 6.66 1.63
N SER A 59 -9.87 5.77 2.56
CA SER A 59 -9.07 6.08 3.76
C SER A 59 -7.57 6.30 3.47
#